data_AF-M1B455-F1
#
_entry.id   AF-M1B455-F1
#
_cell.length_a   1.000
_cell.length_b   1.000
_cell.length_c   1.000
_cell.angle_alpha   90.00
_cell.angle_beta   90.00
_cell.angle_gamma   90.00
#
_symmetry.space_group_name_H-M   'P 1'
#
loop_
_entity.id
_entity.type
_entity.pdbx_description
1 polymer ?
#
loop_
_entity_poly.entity_id
_entity_poly.type
_entity_poly.pdbx_seq_one_letter_code
_entity_poly.pdbx_strand_id
1 'polypeptide(L)'
;MVLVTFTWSHGGTHVFLCGSFDGWSEQIPMNLVEDSAAVFQRTVDLPPGYHKYKFLVDGIWQVDQDQLCVQDEYGAINNLVFVKESVSMPSTLIREDAQSKLVSGFTSSTHLEASSSSESQLKPVMQLNNEIDVSRHRLLMFLSSSQAYELIPNSGKVFALDTEVAVKQAFHIMYEQRLAVMPLWDGQNAMISGMLTAADFILILLKLQESHPMLTHDELEMHTISAWKYGKFQLQAEVSGAMIPPNRRVLQAGPDESLKDVALTLLQNKISAVPVLHSSEDGSSSQLLHTACLAGILNRVFAYSLLSLMQLCFLRKFLQGLMLGLFIFLGKS
;
A
#
# COMPACT_ATOMS: atom_id res chain seq x y z
N MET A 1 12.83 10.00 -24.24
CA MET A 1 13.85 9.59 -23.26
C MET A 1 13.58 10.35 -21.96
N VAL A 2 13.94 9.76 -20.82
CA VAL A 2 13.66 10.27 -19.47
C VAL A 2 14.96 10.22 -18.68
N LEU A 3 15.32 11.35 -18.06
CA LEU A 3 16.47 11.43 -17.17
C LEU A 3 16.20 10.68 -15.87
N VAL A 4 17.02 9.67 -15.60
CA VAL A 4 16.95 8.84 -14.40
C VAL A 4 18.24 8.98 -13.62
N THR A 5 18.12 9.30 -12.34
CA THR A 5 19.24 9.47 -11.45
C THR A 5 19.48 8.20 -10.63
N PHE A 6 20.65 7.60 -10.83
CA PHE A 6 21.13 6.45 -10.08
C PHE A 6 22.03 6.92 -8.94
N THR A 7 21.79 6.38 -7.75
CA THR A 7 22.55 6.72 -6.54
C THR A 7 23.12 5.45 -5.93
N TRP A 8 24.35 5.52 -5.42
CA TRP A 8 25.01 4.47 -4.65
C TRP A 8 25.50 5.08 -3.34
N SER A 9 25.02 4.60 -2.19
CA SER A 9 25.26 5.19 -0.87
C SER A 9 26.14 4.36 0.07
N HIS A 10 26.76 3.30 -0.43
CA HIS A 10 27.48 2.31 0.40
C HIS A 10 29.00 2.50 0.41
N GLY A 11 29.51 3.66 -0.02
CA GLY A 11 30.94 3.97 -0.08
C GLY A 11 31.69 3.25 -1.20
N GLY A 12 33.01 3.42 -1.24
CA GLY A 12 33.90 2.92 -2.30
C GLY A 12 34.80 4.04 -2.84
N THR A 13 35.78 3.69 -3.66
CA THR A 13 36.71 4.66 -4.26
C THR A 13 36.36 4.96 -5.72
N HIS A 14 36.10 3.91 -6.49
CA HIS A 14 35.70 4.00 -7.90
C HIS A 14 34.38 3.28 -8.08
N VAL A 15 33.34 4.03 -8.44
CA VAL A 15 31.99 3.50 -8.63
C VAL A 15 31.56 3.74 -10.07
N PHE A 16 31.20 2.67 -10.77
CA PHE A 16 30.67 2.71 -12.12
C PHE A 16 29.26 2.12 -12.17
N LEU A 17 28.40 2.70 -13.00
CA LEU A 17 27.08 2.20 -13.35
C LEU A 17 27.16 1.44 -14.67
N CYS A 18 26.63 0.23 -14.72
CA CYS A 18 26.50 -0.58 -15.92
C CYS A 18 25.04 -1.03 -16.04
N GLY A 19 24.48 -1.18 -17.25
CA GLY A 19 23.10 -1.67 -17.36
C GLY A 19 22.67 -2.14 -18.73
N SER A 20 21.45 -2.65 -18.82
CA SER A 20 20.89 -3.21 -20.05
C SER A 20 20.66 -2.18 -21.15
N PHE A 21 20.62 -0.91 -20.82
CA PHE A 21 20.36 0.20 -21.75
C PHE A 21 21.49 0.41 -22.77
N ASP A 22 22.70 -0.06 -22.47
CA ASP A 22 23.84 -0.09 -23.41
C ASP A 22 24.31 -1.52 -23.73
N GLY A 23 23.49 -2.52 -23.36
CA GLY A 23 23.87 -3.93 -23.51
C GLY A 23 24.99 -4.39 -22.57
N TRP A 24 25.18 -3.72 -21.42
CA TRP A 24 26.25 -4.00 -20.45
C TRP A 24 27.66 -3.75 -20.99
N SER A 25 27.79 -2.84 -21.95
CA SER A 25 29.05 -2.61 -22.67
C SER A 25 29.90 -1.51 -22.08
N GLU A 26 29.29 -0.47 -21.49
CA GLU A 26 30.00 0.66 -20.91
C GLU A 26 30.01 0.63 -19.38
N GLN A 27 31.09 1.16 -18.81
CA GLN A 27 31.21 1.42 -17.36
C GLN A 27 31.08 2.92 -17.15
N ILE A 28 29.88 3.38 -16.82
CA ILE A 28 29.60 4.81 -16.70
C ILE A 28 30.10 5.30 -15.32
N PRO A 29 31.13 6.16 -15.24
CA PRO A 29 31.65 6.62 -13.96
C PRO A 29 30.61 7.48 -13.23
N MET A 30 30.44 7.19 -11.94
CA MET A 30 29.57 7.96 -11.05
C MET A 30 30.35 9.08 -10.36
N ASN A 31 29.67 10.19 -10.09
CA ASN A 31 30.27 11.35 -9.44
C ASN A 31 30.00 11.29 -7.94
N LEU A 32 31.01 11.55 -7.11
CA LEU A 32 30.82 11.73 -5.68
C LEU A 32 29.98 12.99 -5.44
N VAL A 33 28.95 12.89 -4.60
CA VAL A 33 28.07 14.01 -4.28
C VAL A 33 28.80 14.97 -3.33
N GLU A 34 28.82 16.26 -3.69
CA GLU A 34 29.36 17.32 -2.82
C GLU A 34 28.58 17.30 -1.50
N ASP A 35 29.28 17.35 -0.36
CA ASP A 35 28.75 17.20 1.01
C ASP A 35 28.42 15.77 1.49
N SER A 36 28.83 14.72 0.77
CA SER A 36 28.70 13.32 1.23
C SER A 36 29.91 12.47 0.87
N ALA A 37 30.63 11.95 1.87
CA ALA A 37 31.87 11.18 1.67
C ALA A 37 31.68 9.75 1.12
N ALA A 38 30.44 9.28 0.98
CA ALA A 38 30.14 7.88 0.63
C ALA A 38 29.02 7.72 -0.42
N VAL A 39 28.51 8.82 -0.98
CA VAL A 39 27.37 8.81 -1.91
C VAL A 39 27.83 9.20 -3.30
N PHE A 40 27.59 8.31 -4.26
CA PHE A 40 27.89 8.49 -5.67
C PHE A 40 26.59 8.61 -6.45
N GLN A 41 26.57 9.46 -7.47
CA GLN A 41 25.39 9.71 -8.28
C GLN A 41 25.72 9.85 -9.76
N ARG A 42 24.81 9.37 -10.62
CA ARG A 42 24.88 9.54 -12.07
C ARG A 42 23.48 9.67 -12.64
N THR A 43 23.29 10.66 -13.52
CA THR A 43 22.06 10.79 -14.29
C THR A 43 22.27 10.22 -15.68
N VAL A 44 21.38 9.34 -16.13
CA VAL A 44 21.39 8.70 -17.45
C VAL A 44 20.05 8.90 -18.13
N ASP A 45 20.06 9.16 -19.43
CA ASP A 45 18.85 9.31 -20.22
C ASP A 45 18.39 7.94 -20.73
N LEU A 46 17.20 7.51 -20.35
CA LEU A 46 16.68 6.16 -20.63
C LEU A 46 15.35 6.20 -21.39
N PRO A 47 15.10 5.25 -22.31
CA PRO A 47 13.76 5.10 -22.88
C PRO A 47 12.78 4.58 -21.82
N PRO A 48 11.47 4.88 -21.93
CA PRO A 48 10.47 4.29 -21.06
C PRO A 48 10.51 2.76 -21.08
N GLY A 49 10.24 2.14 -19.93
CA GLY A 49 10.29 0.69 -19.76
C GLY A 49 11.22 0.22 -18.64
N TYR A 50 11.49 -1.08 -18.62
CA TYR A 50 12.29 -1.73 -17.59
C TYR A 50 13.76 -1.81 -17.99
N HIS A 51 14.65 -1.39 -17.10
CA HIS A 51 16.10 -1.43 -17.30
C HIS A 51 16.78 -2.14 -16.13
N LYS A 52 17.61 -3.13 -16.45
CA LYS A 52 18.46 -3.82 -15.47
C LYS A 52 19.76 -3.05 -15.33
N TYR A 53 20.32 -2.97 -14.13
CA TYR A 53 21.59 -2.30 -13.91
C TYR A 53 22.36 -2.89 -12.74
N LYS A 54 23.63 -2.56 -12.63
CA LYS A 54 24.53 -2.99 -11.56
C LYS A 54 25.64 -1.98 -11.35
N PHE A 55 26.21 -1.98 -10.16
CA PHE A 55 27.37 -1.16 -9.83
C PHE A 55 28.64 -1.99 -9.88
N LEU A 56 29.70 -1.41 -10.42
CA LEU A 56 31.06 -1.93 -10.29
C LEU A 56 31.79 -1.01 -9.31
N VAL A 57 31.99 -1.49 -8.08
CA VAL A 57 32.58 -0.73 -6.98
C VAL A 57 33.94 -1.32 -6.67
N ASP A 58 34.99 -0.56 -6.91
CA ASP A 58 36.39 -0.98 -6.70
C ASP A 58 36.71 -2.34 -7.38
N GLY A 59 36.13 -2.56 -8.57
CA GLY A 59 36.30 -3.78 -9.36
C GLY A 59 35.38 -4.94 -8.96
N ILE A 60 34.49 -4.76 -7.98
CA ILE A 60 33.56 -5.78 -7.52
C ILE A 60 32.13 -5.44 -7.97
N TRP A 61 31.47 -6.42 -8.59
CA TRP A 61 30.08 -6.31 -9.00
C TRP A 61 29.14 -6.31 -7.79
N GLN A 62 28.45 -5.20 -7.57
CA GLN A 62 27.53 -5.00 -6.46
C GLN A 62 26.15 -4.57 -6.95
N VAL A 63 25.12 -4.99 -6.22
CA VAL A 63 23.76 -4.46 -6.36
C VAL A 63 23.46 -3.59 -5.16
N ASP A 64 22.70 -2.52 -5.37
CA ASP A 64 22.17 -1.75 -4.27
C ASP A 64 21.00 -2.54 -3.64
N GLN A 65 21.18 -2.99 -2.40
CA GLN A 65 20.19 -3.80 -1.69
C GLN A 65 18.92 -3.01 -1.35
N ASP A 66 19.02 -1.68 -1.35
CA ASP A 66 17.91 -0.77 -1.08
C ASP A 66 17.04 -0.53 -2.33
N GLN A 67 17.55 -0.88 -3.51
CA GLN A 67 16.84 -0.79 -4.78
C GLN A 67 16.21 -2.13 -5.17
N LEU A 68 15.27 -2.08 -6.11
CA LEU A 68 14.69 -3.30 -6.69
C LEU A 68 15.77 -4.14 -7.35
N CYS A 69 15.67 -5.46 -7.19
CA CYS A 69 16.58 -6.41 -7.78
C CYS A 69 15.79 -7.52 -8.50
N VAL A 70 16.41 -8.08 -9.54
CA VAL A 70 15.89 -9.19 -10.34
C VAL A 70 17.01 -10.19 -10.56
N GLN A 71 16.68 -11.48 -10.51
CA GLN A 71 17.59 -12.55 -10.88
C GLN A 71 17.34 -12.92 -12.34
N ASP A 72 18.39 -13.07 -13.14
CA ASP A 72 18.28 -13.55 -14.52
C ASP A 72 18.22 -15.08 -14.61
N GLU A 73 18.04 -15.57 -15.84
CA GLU A 73 17.93 -17.01 -16.15
C GLU A 73 19.19 -17.81 -15.80
N TYR A 74 20.34 -17.13 -15.63
CA TYR A 74 21.62 -17.71 -15.26
C TYR A 74 21.93 -17.56 -13.77
N GLY A 75 20.98 -17.02 -13.00
CA GLY A 75 21.07 -16.88 -11.55
C GLY A 75 21.77 -15.61 -11.08
N ALA A 76 22.18 -14.70 -11.98
CA ALA A 76 22.83 -13.45 -11.59
C ALA A 76 21.83 -12.39 -11.15
N ILE A 77 22.15 -11.71 -10.05
CA ILE A 77 21.31 -10.66 -9.46
C ILE A 77 21.74 -9.29 -10.00
N ASN A 78 20.76 -8.53 -10.47
CA ASN A 78 20.89 -7.18 -11.01
C ASN A 78 19.84 -6.27 -10.37
N ASN A 79 20.10 -4.98 -10.24
CA ASN A 79 19.07 -4.01 -9.91
C ASN A 79 18.09 -3.80 -11.09
N LEU A 80 16.88 -3.31 -10.81
CA LEU A 80 15.84 -3.06 -11.81
C LEU A 80 15.21 -1.68 -11.59
N VAL A 81 15.10 -0.87 -12.65
CA VAL A 81 14.38 0.41 -12.62
C VAL A 81 13.28 0.42 -13.67
N PHE A 82 12.13 0.99 -13.33
CA PHE A 82 11.04 1.23 -14.27
C PHE A 82 10.93 2.72 -14.58
N VAL A 83 11.02 3.04 -15.87
CA VAL A 83 11.00 4.41 -16.39
C VAL A 83 9.63 4.69 -17.00
N LYS A 84 8.86 5.58 -16.36
CA LYS A 84 7.54 6.01 -16.84
C LYS A 84 7.68 6.93 -18.05
N GLU A 85 6.72 6.85 -18.97
CA GLU A 85 6.65 7.75 -20.12
C GLU A 85 6.23 9.17 -19.66
N SER A 86 7.03 10.18 -20.00
CA SER A 86 6.69 11.58 -19.73
C SER A 86 5.73 12.08 -20.81
N VAL A 87 4.45 12.26 -20.44
CA VAL A 87 3.48 12.93 -21.31
C VAL A 87 3.80 14.43 -21.28
N SER A 88 4.54 14.92 -22.27
CA SER A 88 4.78 16.35 -22.44
C SER A 88 3.51 17.02 -22.96
N MET A 89 2.80 17.75 -22.10
CA MET A 89 1.81 18.74 -22.54
C MET A 89 2.55 20.03 -22.92
N PRO A 90 2.25 20.67 -24.07
CA PRO A 90 2.87 21.93 -24.43
C PRO A 90 2.18 23.08 -23.67
N SER A 91 2.86 23.61 -22.65
CA SER A 91 2.37 24.77 -21.91
C SER A 91 3.29 25.98 -22.12
N THR A 92 2.85 26.78 -23.07
CA THR A 92 3.17 28.19 -23.32
C THR A 92 3.20 29.01 -22.02
N LEU A 93 4.27 29.79 -21.85
CA LEU A 93 4.40 31.08 -21.15
C LEU A 93 3.57 31.29 -19.86
N ILE A 94 4.19 31.20 -18.68
CA ILE A 94 4.06 32.24 -17.64
C ILE A 94 5.43 32.46 -16.98
N ARG A 95 5.86 33.72 -17.04
CA ARG A 95 7.04 34.32 -16.39
C ARG A 95 6.57 34.93 -15.07
N GLU A 96 7.32 34.75 -13.99
CA GLU A 96 7.55 35.80 -12.99
C GLU A 96 8.75 35.49 -12.08
N ASP A 97 9.53 36.53 -11.84
CA ASP A 97 10.84 36.57 -11.17
C ASP A 97 10.71 36.83 -9.65
N ALA A 98 11.81 36.50 -8.94
CA ALA A 98 12.45 37.26 -7.85
C ALA A 98 12.45 36.73 -6.39
N GLN A 99 13.65 36.24 -6.02
CA GLN A 99 14.55 36.69 -4.93
C GLN A 99 14.33 36.30 -3.45
N SER A 100 15.13 35.30 -3.02
CA SER A 100 16.17 35.31 -1.97
C SER A 100 16.01 36.11 -0.66
N LYS A 101 16.29 35.45 0.49
CA LYS A 101 17.26 35.92 1.50
C LYS A 101 17.64 34.84 2.54
N LEU A 102 18.95 34.64 2.69
CA LEU A 102 19.68 33.93 3.75
C LEU A 102 19.84 34.82 4.99
N VAL A 103 19.84 34.25 6.20
CA VAL A 103 20.70 34.69 7.32
C VAL A 103 21.14 33.48 8.15
N SER A 104 22.44 33.48 8.44
CA SER A 104 23.29 32.53 9.16
C SER A 104 23.22 32.60 10.70
N GLY A 105 23.66 31.52 11.36
CA GLY A 105 24.63 31.60 12.46
C GLY A 105 24.28 30.85 13.75
N PHE A 106 25.10 29.86 14.15
CA PHE A 106 26.01 29.94 15.32
C PHE A 106 26.73 28.60 15.57
N THR A 107 28.06 28.68 15.72
CA THR A 107 29.07 27.65 16.04
C THR A 107 29.25 27.55 17.56
N SER A 108 29.43 26.41 18.25
CA SER A 108 30.70 25.68 18.48
C SER A 108 30.57 24.97 19.84
N SER A 109 31.09 23.74 20.00
CA SER A 109 32.16 23.44 20.98
C SER A 109 32.43 21.93 21.09
N THR A 110 33.70 21.63 20.97
CA THR A 110 34.48 20.41 21.16
C THR A 110 34.47 19.84 22.60
N HIS A 111 34.62 18.51 22.74
CA HIS A 111 35.63 17.95 23.65
C HIS A 111 36.06 16.52 23.24
N LEU A 112 37.37 16.31 23.24
CA LEU A 112 38.11 15.07 22.96
C LEU A 112 38.17 14.20 24.22
N GLU A 113 38.26 12.88 24.05
CA GLU A 113 39.21 12.02 24.77
C GLU A 113 39.34 10.63 24.11
N ALA A 114 40.55 10.08 24.21
CA ALA A 114 41.09 9.00 23.39
C ALA A 114 41.37 7.71 24.19
N SER A 115 41.68 6.64 23.44
CA SER A 115 42.33 5.37 23.84
C SER A 115 41.45 4.37 24.62
N SER A 116 41.52 3.04 24.44
CA SER A 116 42.62 2.16 24.03
C SER A 116 42.13 0.75 23.61
N SER A 117 42.86 0.16 22.64
CA SER A 117 43.21 -1.27 22.48
C SER A 117 42.17 -2.39 22.64
N SER A 118 41.87 -2.98 21.50
CA SER A 118 41.29 -4.28 21.18
C SER A 118 42.18 -5.49 21.49
N GLU A 119 41.62 -6.56 22.06
CA GLU A 119 41.78 -7.94 21.52
C GLU A 119 40.77 -8.96 22.08
N SER A 120 40.00 -9.56 21.15
CA SER A 120 39.35 -10.88 21.16
C SER A 120 38.32 -11.27 22.24
N GLN A 121 37.06 -11.48 21.82
CA GLN A 121 36.42 -12.81 21.77
C GLN A 121 35.12 -12.74 20.94
N LEU A 122 35.13 -13.44 19.81
CA LEU A 122 33.99 -13.62 18.91
C LEU A 122 32.88 -14.44 19.58
N LYS A 123 31.66 -13.87 19.62
CA LYS A 123 30.40 -14.62 19.65
C LYS A 123 29.57 -14.20 18.43
N PRO A 124 28.94 -15.14 17.69
CA PRO A 124 28.16 -14.79 16.51
C PRO A 124 26.82 -14.22 16.97
N VAL A 125 26.60 -12.92 16.77
CA VAL A 125 25.34 -12.26 17.10
C VAL A 125 24.92 -11.35 15.94
N MET A 126 23.73 -11.64 15.41
CA MET A 126 22.83 -10.78 14.64
C MET A 126 23.20 -10.40 13.20
N GLN A 127 22.85 -11.28 12.26
CA GLN A 127 22.67 -10.93 10.83
C GLN A 127 21.18 -10.85 10.41
N LEU A 128 20.23 -11.04 11.31
CA LEU A 128 18.79 -11.11 10.98
C LEU A 128 18.09 -9.73 10.91
N ASN A 129 18.70 -8.65 11.40
CA ASN A 129 18.04 -7.35 11.44
C ASN A 129 18.04 -6.64 10.08
N ASN A 130 19.15 -6.71 9.34
CA ASN A 130 19.30 -5.94 8.11
C ASN A 130 18.31 -6.37 7.01
N GLU A 131 18.11 -7.67 6.79
CA GLU A 131 17.19 -8.14 5.74
C GLU A 131 15.72 -7.82 6.04
N ILE A 132 15.32 -7.89 7.31
CA ILE A 132 13.96 -7.58 7.73
C ILE A 132 13.72 -6.08 7.60
N ASP A 133 14.66 -5.26 8.03
CA ASP A 133 14.51 -3.80 8.01
C ASP A 133 14.56 -3.26 6.58
N VAL A 134 15.41 -3.82 5.72
CA VAL A 134 15.39 -3.54 4.27
C VAL A 134 14.06 -3.96 3.65
N SER A 135 13.52 -5.12 4.00
CA SER A 135 12.22 -5.57 3.47
C SER A 135 11.04 -4.70 3.96
N ARG A 136 11.07 -4.26 5.22
CA ARG A 136 10.10 -3.30 5.77
C ARG A 136 10.21 -1.95 5.07
N HIS A 137 11.42 -1.46 4.85
CA HIS A 137 11.66 -0.20 4.15
C HIS A 137 11.12 -0.25 2.72
N ARG A 138 11.41 -1.32 1.97
CA ARG A 138 10.88 -1.53 0.61
C ARG A 138 9.35 -1.60 0.57
N LEU A 139 8.75 -2.33 1.51
CA LEU A 139 7.29 -2.39 1.63
C LEU A 139 6.70 -1.01 1.93
N LEU A 140 7.32 -0.24 2.82
CA LEU A 140 6.88 1.10 3.17
C LEU A 140 6.98 2.05 1.97
N MET A 141 8.08 2.01 1.24
CA MET A 141 8.28 2.80 0.01
C MET A 141 7.22 2.45 -1.04
N PHE A 142 6.95 1.16 -1.25
CA PHE A 142 5.91 0.71 -2.17
C PHE A 142 4.52 1.21 -1.74
N LEU A 143 4.13 0.98 -0.49
CA LEU A 143 2.81 1.38 0.02
C LEU A 143 2.63 2.91 0.03
N SER A 144 3.71 3.67 0.21
CA SER A 144 3.67 5.14 0.19
C SER A 144 3.60 5.71 -1.23
N SER A 145 4.14 5.01 -2.22
CA SER A 145 4.16 5.44 -3.63
C SER A 145 3.00 4.91 -4.47
N SER A 146 2.32 3.87 -4.00
CA SER A 146 1.17 3.26 -4.68
C SER A 146 -0.14 3.87 -4.19
N GLN A 147 -1.09 4.06 -5.11
CA GLN A 147 -2.38 4.68 -4.80
C GLN A 147 -3.52 3.65 -4.67
N ALA A 148 -4.61 4.01 -3.98
CA ALA A 148 -5.80 3.17 -3.84
C ALA A 148 -6.42 2.77 -5.19
N TYR A 149 -6.30 3.63 -6.21
CA TYR A 149 -6.70 3.35 -7.58
C TYR A 149 -6.05 2.07 -8.14
N GLU A 150 -4.83 1.74 -7.70
CA GLU A 150 -4.10 0.55 -8.13
C GLU A 150 -4.68 -0.78 -7.61
N LEU A 151 -5.61 -0.73 -6.65
CA LEU A 151 -6.37 -1.90 -6.20
C LEU A 151 -7.54 -2.23 -7.14
N ILE A 152 -7.93 -1.27 -7.99
CA ILE A 152 -9.09 -1.40 -8.88
C ILE A 152 -8.66 -2.25 -10.08
N PRO A 153 -9.34 -3.37 -10.38
CA PRO A 153 -9.04 -4.15 -11.57
C PRO A 153 -9.48 -3.39 -12.83
N ASN A 154 -8.75 -3.58 -13.94
CA ASN A 154 -9.09 -2.98 -15.25
C ASN A 154 -10.55 -3.23 -15.68
N SER A 155 -11.13 -4.36 -15.25
CA SER A 155 -12.55 -4.65 -15.37
C SER A 155 -12.99 -5.44 -14.16
N GLY A 156 -14.10 -5.02 -13.55
CA GLY A 156 -14.66 -5.66 -12.37
C GLY A 156 -16.08 -5.19 -12.12
N LYS A 157 -16.78 -5.88 -11.22
CA LYS A 157 -18.08 -5.47 -10.72
C LYS A 157 -17.89 -4.82 -9.36
N VAL A 158 -18.62 -3.74 -9.14
CA VAL A 158 -18.70 -3.06 -7.84
C VAL A 158 -20.09 -3.32 -7.30
N PHE A 159 -20.17 -3.71 -6.03
CA PHE A 159 -21.43 -4.02 -5.37
C PHE A 159 -21.69 -3.00 -4.27
N ALA A 160 -22.93 -2.52 -4.21
CA ALA A 160 -23.48 -1.78 -3.10
C ALA A 160 -24.92 -2.27 -2.88
N LEU A 161 -25.36 -2.28 -1.63
CA LEU A 161 -26.69 -2.73 -1.26
C LEU A 161 -27.53 -1.56 -0.80
N ASP A 162 -28.74 -1.42 -1.35
CA ASP A 162 -29.70 -0.44 -0.86
C ASP A 162 -30.06 -0.72 0.61
N THR A 163 -30.09 0.32 1.43
CA THR A 163 -30.42 0.21 2.85
C THR A 163 -31.84 -0.29 3.13
N GLU A 164 -32.75 -0.18 2.16
CA GLU A 164 -34.14 -0.64 2.28
C GLU A 164 -34.31 -2.12 1.96
N VAL A 165 -33.24 -2.83 1.55
CA VAL A 165 -33.28 -4.28 1.34
C VAL A 165 -33.55 -5.02 2.65
N ALA A 166 -34.38 -6.06 2.57
CA ALA A 166 -34.66 -6.95 3.71
C ALA A 166 -33.41 -7.74 4.12
N VAL A 167 -33.24 -8.02 5.42
CA VAL A 167 -32.05 -8.72 5.94
C VAL A 167 -31.83 -10.07 5.26
N LYS A 168 -32.90 -10.86 5.07
CA LYS A 168 -32.81 -12.15 4.36
C LYS A 168 -32.23 -12.00 2.95
N GLN A 169 -32.70 -11.00 2.20
CA GLN A 169 -32.23 -10.75 0.84
C GLN A 169 -30.77 -10.28 0.84
N ALA A 170 -30.40 -9.40 1.78
CA ALA A 170 -29.03 -8.95 1.96
C ALA A 170 -28.07 -10.14 2.20
N PHE A 171 -28.46 -11.09 3.07
CA PHE A 171 -27.69 -12.30 3.34
C PHE A 171 -27.52 -13.15 2.08
N HIS A 172 -28.62 -13.40 1.36
CA HIS A 172 -28.60 -14.19 0.14
C HIS A 172 -27.67 -13.57 -0.91
N ILE A 173 -27.76 -12.26 -1.13
CA ILE A 173 -26.88 -11.53 -2.06
C ILE A 173 -25.41 -11.65 -1.64
N MET A 174 -25.09 -11.42 -0.36
CA MET A 174 -23.70 -11.53 0.12
C MET A 174 -23.14 -12.95 -0.05
N TYR A 175 -23.95 -13.96 0.25
CA TYR A 175 -23.57 -15.36 0.08
C TYR A 175 -23.33 -15.72 -1.40
N GLU A 176 -24.26 -15.37 -2.28
CA GLU A 176 -24.16 -15.66 -3.72
C GLU A 176 -22.99 -14.93 -4.38
N GLN A 177 -22.78 -13.66 -4.04
CA GLN A 177 -21.66 -12.86 -4.55
C GLN A 177 -20.33 -13.18 -3.85
N ARG A 178 -20.35 -14.05 -2.82
CA ARG A 178 -19.19 -14.43 -1.99
C ARG A 178 -18.48 -13.21 -1.37
N LEU A 179 -19.26 -12.22 -0.94
CA LEU A 179 -18.77 -10.98 -0.35
C LEU A 179 -18.86 -11.06 1.18
N ALA A 180 -17.73 -10.86 1.86
CA ALA A 180 -17.70 -10.80 3.32
C ALA A 180 -18.09 -9.41 3.88
N VAL A 181 -18.00 -8.39 3.04
CA VAL A 181 -18.33 -7.00 3.36
C VAL A 181 -19.03 -6.36 2.17
N MET A 182 -20.06 -5.57 2.42
CA MET A 182 -20.81 -4.88 1.37
C MET A 182 -21.09 -3.42 1.75
N PRO A 183 -20.69 -2.44 0.91
CA PRO A 183 -21.10 -1.06 1.07
C PRO A 183 -22.62 -0.91 1.04
N LEU A 184 -23.16 -0.05 1.90
CA LEU A 184 -24.57 0.27 1.98
C LEU A 184 -24.85 1.60 1.30
N TRP A 185 -25.69 1.57 0.27
CA TRP A 185 -26.15 2.74 -0.46
C TRP A 185 -27.45 3.27 0.12
N ASP A 186 -27.45 4.53 0.51
CA ASP A 186 -28.65 5.26 0.90
C ASP A 186 -29.20 5.99 -0.32
N GLY A 187 -30.32 5.49 -0.85
CA GLY A 187 -30.97 6.06 -2.03
C GLY A 187 -31.55 7.46 -1.80
N GLN A 188 -31.85 7.86 -0.56
CA GLN A 188 -32.41 9.18 -0.25
C GLN A 188 -31.33 10.25 -0.27
N ASN A 189 -30.17 9.93 0.32
CA ASN A 189 -29.03 10.85 0.42
C ASN A 189 -27.99 10.68 -0.71
N ALA A 190 -28.22 9.72 -1.61
CA ALA A 190 -27.32 9.37 -2.72
C ALA A 190 -25.85 9.17 -2.29
N MET A 191 -25.65 8.44 -1.19
CA MET A 191 -24.32 8.25 -0.60
C MET A 191 -24.13 6.88 0.03
N ILE A 192 -22.86 6.49 0.20
CA ILE A 192 -22.51 5.32 1.00
C ILE A 192 -22.70 5.66 2.48
N SER A 193 -23.66 4.99 3.11
CA SER A 193 -24.09 5.30 4.48
C SER A 193 -23.52 4.32 5.51
N GLY A 194 -22.96 3.19 5.09
CA GLY A 194 -22.33 2.23 5.98
C GLY A 194 -21.67 1.07 5.25
N MET A 195 -21.22 0.10 6.03
CA MET A 195 -20.74 -1.20 5.56
C MET A 195 -21.53 -2.28 6.30
N LEU A 196 -21.98 -3.30 5.58
CA LEU A 196 -22.57 -4.51 6.13
C LEU A 196 -21.51 -5.60 6.19
N THR A 197 -21.30 -6.17 7.37
CA THR A 197 -20.25 -7.16 7.65
C THR A 197 -20.81 -8.39 8.37
N ALA A 198 -20.01 -9.45 8.48
CA ALA A 198 -20.32 -10.61 9.30
C ALA A 198 -20.70 -10.25 10.76
N ALA A 199 -20.07 -9.21 11.33
CA ALA A 199 -20.38 -8.77 12.69
C ALA A 199 -21.80 -8.20 12.81
N ASP A 200 -22.28 -7.52 11.78
CA ASP A 200 -23.66 -7.01 11.75
C ASP A 200 -24.67 -8.16 11.71
N PHE A 201 -24.41 -9.21 10.93
CA PHE A 201 -25.27 -10.39 10.91
C PHE A 201 -25.29 -11.12 12.25
N ILE A 202 -24.14 -11.28 12.91
CA ILE A 202 -24.08 -11.86 14.25
C ILE A 202 -24.95 -11.06 15.20
N LEU A 203 -24.85 -9.72 15.18
CA LEU A 203 -25.68 -8.84 16.01
C LEU A 203 -27.19 -8.97 15.70
N ILE A 204 -27.56 -9.02 14.42
CA ILE A 204 -28.96 -9.17 14.01
C ILE A 204 -29.53 -10.50 14.52
N LEU A 205 -28.81 -11.60 14.33
CA LEU A 205 -29.26 -12.93 14.76
C LEU A 205 -29.38 -13.03 16.29
N LEU A 206 -28.41 -12.49 17.03
CA LEU A 206 -28.45 -12.47 18.49
C LEU A 206 -29.68 -11.70 19.00
N LYS A 207 -29.97 -10.54 18.43
CA LYS A 207 -31.08 -9.69 18.88
C LYS A 207 -32.45 -10.24 18.50
N LEU A 208 -32.55 -10.93 17.35
CA LEU A 208 -33.76 -11.67 17.00
C LEU A 208 -33.99 -12.84 17.96
N GLN A 209 -32.94 -13.54 18.37
CA GLN A 209 -33.04 -14.65 19.32
C GLN A 209 -33.47 -14.18 20.72
N GLU A 210 -33.02 -13.01 21.16
CA GLU A 210 -33.48 -12.39 22.42
C GLU A 210 -34.96 -12.01 22.39
N SER A 211 -35.45 -11.54 21.24
CA SER A 211 -36.82 -11.07 21.08
C SER A 211 -37.80 -12.24 20.90
N HIS A 212 -37.38 -13.30 20.17
CA HIS A 212 -38.18 -14.47 19.88
C HIS A 212 -37.31 -15.75 19.87
N PRO A 213 -37.54 -16.71 20.80
CA PRO A 213 -36.72 -17.92 20.89
C PRO A 213 -36.90 -18.91 19.72
N MET A 214 -37.86 -18.69 18.81
CA MET A 214 -37.96 -19.37 17.52
C MET A 214 -37.90 -18.36 16.38
N LEU A 215 -36.70 -18.03 15.90
CA LEU A 215 -36.54 -17.27 14.65
C LEU A 215 -37.26 -18.00 13.52
N THR A 216 -38.25 -17.37 12.92
CA THR A 216 -38.81 -17.85 11.65
C THR A 216 -38.15 -17.13 10.49
N HIS A 217 -38.14 -17.77 9.33
CA HIS A 217 -37.59 -17.18 8.11
C HIS A 217 -38.30 -15.87 7.72
N ASP A 218 -39.59 -15.79 8.05
CA ASP A 218 -40.48 -14.69 7.70
C ASP A 218 -40.14 -13.40 8.50
N GLU A 219 -39.67 -13.52 9.74
CA GLU A 219 -39.23 -12.35 10.53
C GLU A 219 -38.02 -11.65 9.91
N LEU A 220 -37.12 -12.42 9.29
CA LEU A 220 -35.93 -11.90 8.61
C LEU A 220 -36.28 -11.15 7.32
N GLU A 221 -37.48 -11.35 6.79
CA GLU A 221 -38.06 -10.59 5.68
C GLU A 221 -38.75 -9.30 6.14
N MET A 222 -39.25 -9.25 7.37
CA MET A 222 -39.99 -8.10 7.89
C MET A 222 -39.08 -6.93 8.31
N HIS A 223 -37.77 -7.13 8.39
CA HIS A 223 -36.82 -6.09 8.79
C HIS A 223 -35.86 -5.70 7.67
N THR A 224 -35.67 -4.40 7.50
CA THR A 224 -34.71 -3.82 6.54
C THR A 224 -33.34 -3.58 7.19
N ILE A 225 -32.31 -3.43 6.36
CA ILE A 225 -30.95 -3.08 6.85
C ILE A 225 -30.95 -1.70 7.54
N SER A 226 -31.71 -0.73 7.03
CA SER A 226 -31.83 0.60 7.63
C SER A 226 -32.38 0.56 9.06
N ALA A 227 -33.43 -0.24 9.31
CA ALA A 227 -34.01 -0.41 10.64
C ALA A 227 -33.01 -0.97 11.65
N TRP A 228 -32.23 -1.97 11.25
CA TRP A 228 -31.19 -2.58 12.09
C TRP A 228 -30.02 -1.65 12.36
N LYS A 229 -29.59 -0.89 11.35
CA LYS A 229 -28.54 0.11 11.49
C LYS A 229 -28.93 1.18 12.52
N TYR A 230 -30.17 1.67 12.46
CA TYR A 230 -30.69 2.63 13.43
C TYR A 230 -30.72 2.05 14.85
N GLY A 231 -31.21 0.82 15.03
CA GLY A 231 -31.24 0.13 16.32
C GLY A 231 -29.85 -0.15 16.91
N LYS A 232 -28.84 -0.44 16.06
CA LYS A 232 -27.45 -0.63 16.47
C LYS A 232 -26.85 0.64 17.09
N PHE A 233 -27.15 1.82 16.52
CA PHE A 233 -26.67 3.09 17.07
C PHE A 233 -27.25 3.40 18.45
N GLN A 234 -28.52 3.09 18.68
CA GLN A 234 -29.15 3.28 20.00
C GLN A 234 -28.50 2.40 21.08
N LEU A 235 -28.29 1.12 20.78
CA LEU A 235 -27.60 0.20 21.71
C LEU A 235 -26.17 0.66 22.03
N GLN A 236 -25.43 1.13 21.03
CA GLN A 236 -24.06 1.61 21.24
C GLN A 236 -24.00 2.90 22.06
N ALA A 237 -25.01 3.78 21.92
CA ALA A 237 -25.13 5.00 22.72
C ALA A 237 -25.45 4.70 24.19
N GLU A 238 -26.33 3.73 24.46
CA GLU A 238 -26.66 3.28 25.82
C GLU A 238 -25.45 2.67 26.54
N VAL A 239 -24.66 1.86 25.85
CA VAL A 239 -23.47 1.20 26.42
C VAL A 239 -22.31 2.18 26.64
N SER A 240 -22.12 3.15 25.75
CA SER A 240 -20.97 4.07 25.82
C SER A 240 -21.22 5.33 26.64
N GLY A 241 -22.47 5.61 27.04
CA GLY A 241 -22.86 6.83 27.78
C GLY A 241 -22.61 8.14 27.03
N ALA A 242 -22.18 8.06 25.77
CA ALA A 242 -21.88 9.18 24.89
C ALA A 242 -22.99 9.31 23.85
N MET A 243 -23.43 10.54 23.60
CA MET A 243 -24.31 10.86 22.47
C MET A 243 -23.54 10.61 21.17
N ILE A 244 -23.59 9.38 20.65
CA ILE A 244 -23.00 9.06 19.35
C ILE A 244 -23.92 9.71 18.31
N PRO A 245 -23.45 10.69 17.51
CA PRO A 245 -24.29 11.31 16.51
C PRO A 245 -24.75 10.22 15.51
N PRO A 246 -26.04 10.23 15.11
CA PRO A 246 -26.62 9.21 14.22
C PRO A 246 -25.95 9.16 12.84
N ASN A 247 -25.14 10.16 12.50
CA ASN A 247 -24.40 10.31 11.24
C ASN A 247 -22.89 10.25 11.45
N ARG A 248 -22.36 9.22 12.13
CA ARG A 248 -20.91 8.98 12.06
C ARG A 248 -20.58 8.68 10.60
N ARG A 249 -19.89 9.61 9.93
CA ARG A 249 -19.47 9.46 8.53
C ARG A 249 -18.72 8.14 8.38
N VAL A 250 -19.08 7.38 7.36
CA VAL A 250 -18.37 6.17 6.97
C VAL A 250 -16.94 6.57 6.62
N LEU A 251 -15.98 5.84 7.15
CA LEU A 251 -14.58 6.02 6.75
C LEU A 251 -14.47 5.58 5.29
N GLN A 252 -13.92 6.44 4.44
CA GLN A 252 -13.79 6.24 3.01
C GLN A 252 -12.36 6.58 2.59
N ALA A 253 -11.94 6.08 1.44
CA ALA A 253 -10.66 6.43 0.82
C ALA A 253 -10.91 7.09 -0.55
N GLY A 254 -10.08 8.06 -0.91
CA GLY A 254 -9.98 8.58 -2.29
C GLY A 254 -9.12 7.67 -3.17
N PRO A 255 -9.31 7.69 -4.51
CA PRO A 255 -8.50 6.90 -5.44
C PRO A 255 -7.01 7.29 -5.40
N ASP A 256 -6.71 8.56 -5.10
CA ASP A 256 -5.35 9.10 -5.09
C ASP A 256 -4.62 8.92 -3.75
N GLU A 257 -5.32 8.43 -2.71
CA GLU A 257 -4.72 8.17 -1.40
C GLU A 257 -3.69 7.03 -1.47
N SER A 258 -2.63 7.13 -0.67
CA SER A 258 -1.60 6.11 -0.65
C SER A 258 -2.12 4.81 -0.01
N LEU A 259 -1.65 3.65 -0.49
CA LEU A 259 -2.01 2.36 0.11
C LEU A 259 -1.59 2.27 1.58
N LYS A 260 -0.54 3.01 1.98
CA LYS A 260 -0.14 3.18 3.38
C LYS A 260 -1.24 3.83 4.20
N ASP A 261 -1.80 4.95 3.75
CA ASP A 261 -2.83 5.69 4.49
C ASP A 261 -4.13 4.88 4.56
N VAL A 262 -4.49 4.18 3.49
CA VAL A 262 -5.63 3.25 3.48
C VAL A 262 -5.40 2.10 4.46
N ALA A 263 -4.22 1.48 4.47
CA ALA A 263 -3.90 0.40 5.40
C ALA A 263 -3.93 0.86 6.87
N LEU A 264 -3.38 2.05 7.16
CA LEU A 264 -3.42 2.64 8.48
C LEU A 264 -4.86 2.93 8.91
N THR A 265 -5.69 3.47 8.02
CA THR A 265 -7.11 3.71 8.27
C THR A 265 -7.83 2.43 8.68
N LEU A 266 -7.60 1.33 7.96
CA LEU A 266 -8.18 0.01 8.28
C LEU A 266 -7.72 -0.49 9.66
N LEU A 267 -6.41 -0.47 9.92
CA LEU A 267 -5.80 -1.03 11.14
C LEU A 267 -6.15 -0.21 12.38
N GLN A 268 -6.03 1.12 12.31
CA GLN A 268 -6.27 2.02 13.45
C GLN A 268 -7.74 2.03 13.85
N ASN A 269 -8.65 1.94 12.88
CA ASN A 269 -10.09 1.91 13.15
C ASN A 269 -10.64 0.50 13.36
N LYS A 270 -9.79 -0.54 13.25
CA LYS A 270 -10.15 -1.96 13.41
C LYS A 270 -11.31 -2.38 12.51
N ILE A 271 -11.30 -1.91 11.27
CA ILE A 271 -12.32 -2.23 10.25
C ILE A 271 -11.72 -3.14 9.18
N SER A 272 -12.58 -3.96 8.57
CA SER A 272 -12.16 -4.96 7.58
C SER A 272 -11.99 -4.40 6.17
N ALA A 273 -12.73 -3.33 5.83
CA ALA A 273 -12.68 -2.69 4.53
C ALA A 273 -13.18 -1.24 4.56
N VAL A 274 -12.79 -0.45 3.55
CA VAL A 274 -13.28 0.90 3.28
C VAL A 274 -13.73 1.04 1.83
N PRO A 275 -14.82 1.78 1.54
CA PRO A 275 -15.18 2.16 0.19
C PRO A 275 -14.15 3.17 -0.38
N VAL A 276 -13.75 2.94 -1.62
CA VAL A 276 -12.96 3.89 -2.42
C VAL A 276 -13.93 4.71 -3.24
N LEU A 277 -14.04 5.99 -2.95
CA LEU A 277 -14.99 6.90 -3.58
C LEU A 277 -14.26 7.95 -4.40
N HIS A 278 -14.75 8.19 -5.61
CA HIS A 278 -14.35 9.35 -6.40
C HIS A 278 -15.42 10.42 -6.25
N SER A 279 -15.01 11.63 -5.86
CA SER A 279 -15.90 12.78 -5.81
C SER A 279 -15.67 13.63 -7.05
N SER A 280 -16.76 14.05 -7.71
CA SER A 280 -16.69 14.99 -8.84
C SER A 280 -16.03 16.31 -8.41
N GLU A 281 -15.41 17.04 -9.35
CA GLU A 281 -14.79 18.35 -9.12
C GLU A 281 -15.75 19.36 -8.47
N ASP A 282 -17.04 19.26 -8.79
CA ASP A 282 -18.10 20.10 -8.23
C ASP A 282 -18.58 19.64 -6.84
N GLY A 283 -18.05 18.52 -6.33
CA GLY A 283 -18.42 17.92 -5.04
C GLY A 283 -19.85 17.38 -4.96
N SER A 284 -20.57 17.38 -6.09
CA SER A 284 -22.01 17.15 -6.17
C SER A 284 -22.42 15.67 -6.13
N SER A 285 -21.50 14.76 -6.48
CA SER A 285 -21.76 13.31 -6.44
C SER A 285 -20.50 12.53 -6.09
N SER A 286 -20.68 11.46 -5.31
CA SER A 286 -19.62 10.49 -5.02
C SER A 286 -19.93 9.15 -5.69
N GLN A 287 -19.00 8.67 -6.51
CA GLN A 287 -19.09 7.37 -7.17
C GLN A 287 -18.28 6.33 -6.40
N LEU A 288 -18.90 5.20 -6.09
CA LEU A 288 -18.19 4.04 -5.54
C LEU A 288 -17.37 3.36 -6.65
N LEU A 289 -16.05 3.37 -6.49
CA LEU A 289 -15.13 2.75 -7.43
C LEU A 289 -14.73 1.34 -7.01
N HIS A 290 -14.52 1.12 -5.71
CA HIS A 290 -14.04 -0.16 -5.19
C HIS A 290 -14.25 -0.28 -3.68
N THR A 291 -14.00 -1.46 -3.11
CA THR A 291 -13.97 -1.69 -1.66
C THR A 291 -12.59 -2.21 -1.29
N ALA A 292 -11.74 -1.33 -0.75
CA ALA A 292 -10.37 -1.66 -0.37
C ALA A 292 -10.33 -2.41 0.97
N CYS A 293 -9.51 -3.46 1.04
CA CYS A 293 -9.28 -4.24 2.25
C CYS A 293 -7.80 -4.63 2.36
N LEU A 294 -7.36 -5.05 3.56
CA LEU A 294 -5.97 -5.47 3.78
C LEU A 294 -5.57 -6.63 2.87
N ALA A 295 -6.48 -7.57 2.57
CA ALA A 295 -6.21 -8.67 1.64
C ALA A 295 -5.96 -8.16 0.20
N GLY A 296 -6.70 -7.16 -0.26
CA GLY A 296 -6.48 -6.52 -1.56
C GLY A 296 -5.13 -5.79 -1.62
N ILE A 297 -4.79 -5.05 -0.57
CA ILE A 297 -3.48 -4.38 -0.44
C ILE A 297 -2.35 -5.42 -0.45
N LEU A 298 -2.47 -6.49 0.33
CA LEU A 298 -1.49 -7.57 0.34
C LEU A 298 -1.37 -8.21 -1.04
N ASN A 299 -2.48 -8.55 -1.71
CA ASN A 299 -2.45 -9.10 -3.06
C ASN A 299 -1.73 -8.15 -4.04
N ARG A 300 -1.88 -6.84 -3.89
CA ARG A 300 -1.16 -5.86 -4.70
C ARG A 300 0.34 -5.84 -4.39
N VAL A 301 0.73 -5.95 -3.12
CA VAL A 301 2.13 -6.16 -2.71
C VAL A 301 2.68 -7.45 -3.30
N PHE A 302 1.91 -8.54 -3.24
CA PHE A 302 2.28 -9.82 -3.84
C PHE A 302 2.47 -9.68 -5.35
N ALA A 303 1.53 -9.07 -6.06
CA ALA A 303 1.62 -8.86 -7.51
C ALA A 303 2.85 -8.02 -7.89
N TYR A 304 3.14 -6.96 -7.13
CA TYR A 304 4.38 -6.20 -7.28
C TYR A 304 5.62 -7.08 -7.05
N SER A 305 5.60 -7.91 -6.01
CA SER A 305 6.70 -8.85 -5.71
C SER A 305 6.83 -10.01 -6.70
N LEU A 306 5.74 -10.35 -7.39
CA LEU A 306 5.65 -11.39 -8.42
C LEU A 306 6.07 -10.83 -9.79
N LEU A 307 5.82 -9.55 -10.09
CA LEU A 307 6.50 -8.85 -11.19
C LEU A 307 8.01 -8.77 -10.93
N SER A 308 8.43 -8.81 -9.66
CA SER A 308 9.83 -8.98 -9.23
C SER A 308 10.18 -10.43 -8.86
N LEU A 309 9.52 -11.45 -9.43
CA LEU A 309 9.67 -12.87 -9.07
C LEU A 309 11.13 -13.34 -9.17
N MET A 310 11.87 -13.22 -8.07
CA MET A 310 12.93 -14.13 -7.59
C MET A 310 13.47 -13.73 -6.20
N GLN A 311 12.74 -12.98 -5.34
CA GLN A 311 13.40 -12.37 -4.17
C GLN A 311 12.75 -12.40 -2.78
N LEU A 312 11.70 -13.18 -2.51
CA LEU A 312 11.18 -13.27 -1.13
C LEU A 312 11.06 -14.70 -0.61
N CYS A 313 12.19 -15.26 -0.18
CA CYS A 313 12.26 -16.52 0.57
C CYS A 313 11.44 -16.50 1.88
N PHE A 314 11.15 -15.31 2.43
CA PHE A 314 10.46 -15.14 3.71
C PHE A 314 8.93 -15.27 3.63
N LEU A 315 8.31 -14.78 2.56
CA LEU A 315 6.85 -14.79 2.42
C LEU A 315 6.30 -16.21 2.27
N ARG A 316 7.12 -17.12 1.71
CA ARG A 316 6.86 -18.56 1.66
C ARG A 316 6.79 -19.19 3.07
N LYS A 317 7.61 -18.72 4.02
CA LYS A 317 7.59 -19.17 5.42
C LYS A 317 6.43 -18.56 6.21
N PHE A 318 6.11 -17.29 5.97
CA PHE A 318 4.98 -16.61 6.64
C PHE A 318 3.63 -17.22 6.25
N LEU A 319 3.43 -17.53 4.96
CA LEU A 319 2.23 -18.22 4.47
C LEU A 319 2.12 -19.68 4.94
N GLN A 320 3.23 -20.37 5.18
CA GLN A 320 3.21 -21.70 5.81
C GLN A 320 2.86 -21.66 7.31
N GLY A 321 3.09 -20.53 7.98
CA GLY A 321 2.77 -20.34 9.40
C GLY A 321 1.35 -19.81 9.65
N LEU A 322 0.75 -19.10 8.69
CA LEU A 322 -0.66 -18.70 8.75
C LEU A 322 -1.53 -19.81 8.17
N MET A 323 -2.13 -20.61 9.04
CA MET A 323 -3.35 -21.38 8.73
C MET A 323 -4.53 -20.44 8.45
N LEU A 324 -4.38 -19.48 7.54
CA LEU A 324 -5.49 -18.76 6.94
C LEU A 324 -5.93 -19.59 5.74
N GLY A 325 -7.19 -20.03 5.79
CA GLY A 325 -7.82 -20.89 4.81
C GLY A 325 -7.43 -20.54 3.38
N LEU A 326 -6.72 -21.49 2.78
CA LEU A 326 -6.25 -21.48 1.41
C LEU A 326 -7.47 -21.45 0.46
N PHE A 327 -7.95 -20.27 0.09
CA PHE A 327 -8.76 -20.15 -1.13
C PHE A 327 -7.81 -20.29 -2.31
N ILE A 328 -7.60 -21.53 -2.71
CA ILE A 328 -6.93 -21.91 -3.95
C ILE A 328 -7.72 -21.24 -5.08
N PHE A 329 -7.11 -20.24 -5.71
CA PHE A 329 -7.43 -19.85 -7.08
C PHE A 329 -7.14 -21.06 -7.97
N LEU A 330 -8.15 -21.89 -8.22
CA LEU A 330 -8.10 -22.81 -9.35
C LEU A 330 -8.31 -21.96 -10.60
N GLY A 331 -7.24 -21.88 -11.38
CA GLY A 331 -7.24 -21.31 -12.71
C GLY A 331 -8.27 -21.98 -13.60
N LYS A 332 -8.81 -21.18 -14.51
CA LYS A 332 -9.68 -21.58 -15.61
C LYS A 332 -9.13 -22.81 -16.36
N SER A 333 -10.00 -23.78 -16.60
CA SER A 333 -10.24 -24.34 -17.93
C SER A 333 -11.74 -24.38 -18.17
#